data_AF-Q9VAZ2-F1
#
_entry.id   AF-Q9VAZ2-F1
#
_cell.length_a   1.000
_cell.length_b   1.000
_cell.length_c   1.000
_cell.angle_alpha   90.00
_cell.angle_beta   90.00
_cell.angle_gamma   90.00
#
_symmetry.space_group_name_H-M   'P 1'
#
loop_
_entity.id
_entity.type
_entity.pdbx_description
1 polymer ?
#
loop_
_entity_poly.entity_id
_entity_poly.type
_entity_poly.pdbx_seq_one_letter_code
_entity_poly.pdbx_strand_id
1 'polypeptide(L)'
;MSFPFRLVNFVLQLLTAVLEVVALGLLIRILSTHCVLGEEYGISVWMYTFILPAIACQSVVLVIFRLCCTTVGLDPIAMTFNFASGFLCLGSALALLVSMVDHCGNEFAYIFYMSSAFGVIAGVLHLLNACVCNVYIPSGEWSYMKPSKRARKKELKNPRRRS
;
A
#
# COMPACT_ATOMS: atom_id res chain seq x y z
N MET A 1 9.50 13.55 -22.46
CA MET A 1 10.25 13.34 -21.20
C MET A 1 9.65 12.21 -20.35
N SER A 2 9.32 11.04 -20.92
CA SER A 2 8.66 9.94 -20.17
C SER A 2 9.62 9.04 -19.39
N PHE A 3 10.90 9.01 -19.79
CA PHE A 3 11.91 8.14 -19.20
C PHE A 3 12.19 8.37 -17.70
N PRO A 4 12.43 9.60 -17.20
CA PRO A 4 12.76 9.80 -15.78
C PRO A 4 11.61 9.37 -14.86
N PHE A 5 10.38 9.65 -15.28
CA PHE A 5 9.18 9.27 -14.51
C PHE A 5 9.06 7.75 -14.37
N ARG A 6 9.21 7.00 -15.47
CA ARG A 6 9.07 5.53 -15.44
C ARG A 6 10.09 4.91 -14.48
N LEU A 7 11.32 5.41 -14.48
CA LEU A 7 12.36 4.95 -13.57
C LEU A 7 12.03 5.29 -12.11
N VAL A 8 11.58 6.52 -11.82
CA VAL A 8 11.20 6.95 -10.46
C VAL A 8 10.03 6.11 -9.92
N ASN A 9 8.95 5.96 -10.69
CA ASN A 9 7.78 5.16 -10.32
C ASN A 9 8.17 3.68 -10.11
N PHE A 10 9.07 3.15 -10.94
CA PHE A 10 9.61 1.80 -10.77
C PHE A 10 10.42 1.65 -9.48
N VAL A 11 11.36 2.56 -9.22
CA VAL A 11 12.20 2.54 -8.01
C VAL A 11 11.35 2.68 -6.74
N LEU A 12 10.38 3.60 -6.73
CA LEU A 12 9.46 3.78 -5.59
C LEU A 12 8.67 2.50 -5.30
N GLN A 13 8.09 1.89 -6.33
CA GLN A 13 7.32 0.66 -6.18
C GLN A 13 8.21 -0.52 -5.73
N LEU A 14 9.43 -0.63 -6.27
CA LEU A 14 10.38 -1.66 -5.87
C LEU A 14 10.80 -1.52 -4.40
N LEU A 15 11.17 -0.31 -3.98
CA LEU A 15 11.53 -0.04 -2.58
C LEU A 15 10.35 -0.32 -1.64
N THR A 16 9.14 0.06 -2.03
CA THR A 16 7.92 -0.23 -1.26
C THR A 16 7.75 -1.73 -1.10
N ALA A 17 7.80 -2.50 -2.19
CA ALA A 17 7.64 -3.95 -2.13
C ALA A 17 8.72 -4.64 -1.28
N VAL A 18 9.98 -4.18 -1.37
CA VAL A 18 11.07 -4.71 -0.51
C VAL A 18 10.79 -4.44 0.96
N LEU A 19 10.40 -3.21 1.32
CA LEU A 19 10.08 -2.86 2.70
C LEU A 19 8.90 -3.67 3.24
N GLU A 20 7.86 -3.87 2.44
CA GLU A 20 6.69 -4.67 2.82
C GLU A 20 7.03 -6.14 3.02
N VAL A 21 7.85 -6.73 2.14
CA VAL A 21 8.30 -8.11 2.28
C VAL A 21 9.17 -8.28 3.53
N VAL A 22 10.07 -7.33 3.80
CA VAL A 22 10.88 -7.36 5.03
C VAL A 22 10.00 -7.19 6.26
N ALA A 23 9.07 -6.22 6.26
CA ALA A 23 8.12 -6.01 7.35
C ALA A 23 7.27 -7.25 7.61
N LEU A 24 6.81 -7.92 6.55
CA LEU A 24 6.05 -9.16 6.61
C LEU A 24 6.88 -10.32 7.17
N GLY A 25 8.13 -10.46 6.74
CA GLY A 25 9.04 -11.46 7.30
C GLY A 25 9.25 -11.27 8.80
N LEU A 26 9.38 -10.02 9.27
CA LEU A 26 9.46 -9.70 10.69
C LEU A 26 8.12 -9.95 11.40
N LEU A 27 6.99 -9.63 10.77
CA LEU A 27 5.66 -9.90 11.31
C LEU A 27 5.42 -11.39 11.53
N ILE A 28 5.83 -12.25 10.59
CA ILE A 28 5.74 -13.70 10.76
C ILE A 28 6.52 -14.18 11.99
N ARG A 29 7.69 -13.56 12.29
CA ARG A 29 8.45 -13.86 13.52
C ARG A 29 7.71 -13.38 14.77
N ILE A 30 7.08 -12.20 14.70
CA ILE A 30 6.29 -11.62 15.79
C ILE A 30 5.13 -12.54 16.19
N LEU A 31 4.46 -13.18 15.23
CA LEU A 31 3.33 -14.08 15.49
C LEU A 31 3.69 -15.28 16.38
N SER A 32 4.96 -15.68 16.42
CA SER A 32 5.45 -16.77 17.28
C SER A 32 5.90 -16.32 18.67
N THR A 33 5.82 -15.03 18.99
CA THR A 33 6.25 -14.52 20.31
C THR A 33 5.19 -14.81 21.38
N HIS A 34 5.66 -15.06 22.62
CA HIS A 34 4.80 -15.45 23.73
C HIS A 34 3.73 -14.39 24.05
N CYS A 35 4.04 -13.09 23.93
CA CYS A 35 3.09 -12.01 24.13
C CYS A 35 1.95 -12.00 23.09
N VAL A 36 2.22 -12.36 21.83
CA VAL A 36 1.17 -12.44 20.79
C VAL A 36 0.30 -13.68 21.01
N LEU A 37 0.93 -14.81 21.35
CA LEU A 37 0.20 -16.05 21.69
C LEU A 37 -0.61 -15.91 22.98
N GLY A 38 -0.18 -15.05 23.90
CA GLY A 38 -0.91 -14.66 25.11
C GLY A 38 -1.97 -13.57 24.88
N GLU A 39 -2.22 -13.18 23.63
CA GLU A 39 -3.20 -12.15 23.23
C GLU A 39 -2.97 -10.75 23.83
N GLU A 40 -1.77 -10.44 24.32
CA GLU A 40 -1.47 -9.15 24.98
C GLU A 40 -1.59 -7.97 24.00
N TYR A 41 -1.21 -8.18 22.73
CA TYR A 41 -1.23 -7.15 21.70
C TYR A 41 -2.62 -6.89 21.08
N GLY A 42 -3.64 -7.66 21.48
CA GLY A 42 -5.02 -7.47 21.04
C GLY A 42 -5.18 -7.31 19.52
N ILE A 43 -5.95 -6.30 19.10
CA ILE A 43 -6.32 -6.09 17.69
C ILE A 43 -5.19 -5.54 16.79
N SER A 44 -4.13 -4.95 17.36
CA SER A 44 -3.11 -4.23 16.57
C SER A 44 -2.31 -5.18 15.67
N VAL A 45 -1.83 -6.29 16.22
CA VAL A 45 -1.09 -7.32 15.49
C VAL A 45 -1.99 -7.98 14.45
N TRP A 46 -3.21 -8.38 14.83
CA TRP A 46 -4.14 -9.05 13.91
C TRP A 46 -4.51 -8.17 12.72
N MET A 47 -4.81 -6.89 12.94
CA MET A 47 -5.08 -5.94 11.85
C MET A 47 -3.90 -5.88 10.87
N TYR A 48 -2.67 -5.81 11.39
CA TYR A 48 -1.48 -5.77 10.54
C TYR A 48 -1.25 -7.10 9.79
N THR A 49 -1.52 -8.24 10.44
CA THR A 49 -1.44 -9.57 9.83
C THR A 49 -2.46 -9.79 8.72
N PHE A 50 -3.65 -9.21 8.80
CA PHE A 50 -4.63 -9.33 7.71
C PHE A 50 -4.35 -8.37 6.54
N ILE A 51 -3.86 -7.16 6.83
CA ILE A 51 -3.68 -6.11 5.81
C ILE A 51 -2.37 -6.30 5.05
N LEU A 52 -1.24 -6.45 5.75
CA LEU A 52 0.08 -6.38 5.15
C LEU A 52 0.35 -7.47 4.08
N PRO A 53 -0.01 -8.76 4.27
CA PRO A 53 0.28 -9.79 3.28
C PRO A 53 -0.44 -9.53 1.94
N ALA A 54 -1.69 -9.06 2.00
CA ALA A 54 -2.47 -8.77 0.80
C ALA A 54 -1.85 -7.60 0.02
N ILE A 55 -1.43 -6.54 0.71
CA ILE A 55 -0.76 -5.40 0.08
C ILE A 55 0.60 -5.83 -0.49
N ALA A 56 1.44 -6.50 0.31
CA ALA A 56 2.76 -6.95 -0.10
C ALA A 56 2.70 -7.85 -1.35
N CYS A 57 1.73 -8.77 -1.39
CA CYS A 57 1.50 -9.63 -2.55
C CYS A 57 1.19 -8.80 -3.81
N GLN A 58 0.25 -7.87 -3.73
CA GLN A 58 -0.10 -6.99 -4.85
C GLN A 58 1.06 -6.10 -5.27
N SER A 59 1.80 -5.53 -4.32
CA SER A 59 3.00 -4.72 -4.60
C SER A 59 4.06 -5.51 -5.35
N VAL A 60 4.36 -6.74 -4.91
CA VAL A 60 5.31 -7.64 -5.60
C VAL A 60 4.84 -7.97 -7.01
N VAL A 61 3.56 -8.32 -7.17
CA VAL A 61 2.96 -8.61 -8.48
C VAL A 61 3.09 -7.40 -9.42
N LEU A 62 2.81 -6.19 -8.94
CA LEU A 62 2.97 -4.95 -9.73
C LEU A 62 4.42 -4.69 -10.12
N VAL A 63 5.40 -4.93 -9.24
CA VAL A 63 6.84 -4.82 -9.56
C VAL A 63 7.21 -5.81 -10.67
N ILE A 64 6.78 -7.08 -10.55
CA ILE A 64 7.07 -8.13 -11.54
C ILE A 64 6.48 -7.75 -12.90
N PHE A 65 5.22 -7.31 -12.95
CA PHE A 65 4.61 -6.85 -14.20
C PHE A 65 5.34 -5.65 -14.81
N ARG A 66 5.82 -4.71 -14.00
CA ARG A 66 6.62 -3.57 -14.48
C ARG A 66 7.98 -3.99 -15.04
N LEU A 67 8.62 -4.98 -14.43
CA LEU A 67 9.89 -5.56 -14.90
C LEU A 67 9.69 -6.33 -16.21
N CYS A 68 8.76 -7.29 -16.24
CA CYS A 68 8.58 -8.21 -17.36
C CYS A 68 7.87 -7.57 -18.56
N CYS A 69 6.87 -6.71 -18.31
CA CYS A 69 6.05 -6.12 -19.38
C CYS A 69 6.41 -4.66 -19.69
N THR A 70 7.41 -4.08 -19.00
CA THR A 70 7.85 -2.69 -19.21
C THR A 70 6.75 -1.63 -19.09
N THR A 71 5.72 -1.91 -18.27
CA THR A 71 4.58 -1.01 -18.09
C THR A 71 5.00 0.29 -17.40
N VAL A 72 4.35 1.41 -17.78
CA VAL A 72 4.62 2.72 -17.18
C VAL A 72 4.03 2.83 -15.77
N GLY A 73 3.00 2.03 -15.48
CA GLY A 73 2.32 2.01 -14.18
C GLY A 73 1.58 3.32 -13.85
N LEU A 74 1.10 4.01 -14.89
CA LEU A 74 0.29 5.24 -14.81
C LEU A 74 -1.20 4.96 -14.91
N ASP A 75 -1.65 3.80 -14.44
CA ASP A 75 -3.03 3.40 -14.49
C ASP A 75 -3.83 3.94 -13.28
N PRO A 76 -5.09 4.37 -13.48
CA PRO A 76 -6.00 4.75 -12.39
C PRO A 76 -6.10 3.72 -11.27
N ILE A 77 -5.97 2.43 -11.62
CA ILE A 77 -6.05 1.31 -10.68
C ILE A 77 -4.82 1.31 -9.77
N ALA A 78 -3.60 1.36 -10.32
CA ALA A 78 -2.38 1.47 -9.53
C ALA A 78 -2.36 2.73 -8.65
N MET A 79 -2.86 3.86 -9.14
CA MET A 79 -2.96 5.07 -8.33
C MET A 79 -3.90 4.87 -7.12
N THR A 80 -5.09 4.30 -7.35
CA THR A 80 -6.07 4.02 -6.30
C THR A 80 -5.54 2.98 -5.31
N PHE A 81 -4.87 1.94 -5.82
CA PHE A 81 -4.21 0.93 -5.00
C PHE A 81 -3.17 1.57 -4.09
N ASN A 82 -2.21 2.33 -4.66
CA ASN A 82 -1.16 3.01 -3.89
C ASN A 82 -1.74 3.99 -2.85
N PHE A 83 -2.83 4.69 -3.19
CA PHE A 83 -3.48 5.58 -2.25
C PHE A 83 -4.12 4.81 -1.08
N ALA A 84 -4.90 3.78 -1.38
CA ALA A 84 -5.57 2.97 -0.36
C ALA A 84 -4.57 2.17 0.50
N SER A 85 -3.59 1.51 -0.14
CA SER A 85 -2.54 0.76 0.54
C SER A 85 -1.68 1.68 1.41
N GLY A 86 -1.40 2.91 0.95
CA GLY A 86 -0.69 3.92 1.74
C GLY A 86 -1.37 4.18 3.09
N PHE A 87 -2.67 4.48 3.09
CA PHE A 87 -3.41 4.71 4.34
C PHE A 87 -3.57 3.45 5.20
N LEU A 88 -3.86 2.30 4.59
CA LEU A 88 -4.02 1.05 5.34
C LEU A 88 -2.70 0.61 5.98
N CYS A 89 -1.59 0.73 5.27
CA CYS A 89 -0.26 0.39 5.77
C CYS A 89 0.18 1.37 6.87
N LEU A 90 -0.02 2.69 6.68
CA LEU A 90 0.23 3.68 7.74
C LEU A 90 -0.62 3.41 8.99
N GLY A 91 -1.93 3.26 8.84
CA GLY A 91 -2.85 3.10 9.96
C GLY A 91 -2.55 1.83 10.75
N SER A 92 -2.31 0.71 10.06
CA SER A 92 -2.02 -0.55 10.72
C SER A 92 -0.62 -0.60 11.34
N ALA A 93 0.39 -0.06 10.67
CA ALA A 93 1.74 0.02 11.22
C ALA A 93 1.81 0.97 12.43
N LEU A 94 1.13 2.12 12.38
CA LEU A 94 1.05 3.05 13.52
C LEU A 94 0.29 2.44 14.70
N ALA A 95 -0.80 1.72 14.46
CA ALA A 95 -1.50 1.02 15.54
C ALA A 95 -0.59 -0.01 16.24
N LEU A 96 0.21 -0.75 15.46
CA LEU A 96 1.23 -1.65 16.01
C LEU A 96 2.29 -0.86 16.81
N LEU A 97 2.76 0.28 16.28
CA LEU A 97 3.76 1.11 16.95
C LEU A 97 3.27 1.65 18.29
N VAL A 98 2.02 2.14 18.34
CA VAL A 98 1.40 2.65 19.56
C VAL A 98 1.25 1.54 20.59
N SER A 99 0.82 0.34 20.18
CA SER A 99 0.72 -0.79 21.12
C SER A 99 2.07 -1.17 21.75
N MET A 100 3.19 -0.89 21.09
CA MET A 100 4.52 -1.13 21.66
C MET A 100 4.91 -0.18 22.80
N VAL A 101 4.25 0.96 22.93
CA VAL A 101 4.51 1.91 24.03
C VAL A 101 4.01 1.35 25.36
N ASP A 102 2.91 0.59 25.33
CA ASP A 102 2.30 0.04 26.55
C ASP A 102 2.98 -1.25 27.03
N HIS A 103 3.67 -1.98 26.13
CA HIS A 103 4.35 -3.25 26.43
C HIS A 103 5.86 -3.08 26.64
N CYS A 104 6.27 -2.12 27.49
CA CYS A 104 7.65 -1.95 27.93
C CYS A 104 8.15 -3.20 28.66
N GLY A 105 8.96 -4.04 28.00
CA GLY A 105 9.58 -5.21 28.62
C GLY A 105 9.65 -6.47 27.73
N ASN A 106 9.00 -6.48 26.57
CA ASN A 106 9.11 -7.60 25.64
C ASN A 106 10.53 -7.69 25.05
N GLU A 107 11.19 -8.83 25.20
CA GLU A 107 12.52 -9.12 24.62
C GLU A 107 12.53 -9.01 23.08
N PHE A 108 11.37 -9.20 22.45
CA PHE A 108 11.18 -9.08 20.99
C PHE A 108 10.74 -7.69 20.55
N ALA A 109 10.70 -6.69 21.45
CA ALA A 109 10.20 -5.35 21.14
C ALA A 109 10.88 -4.72 19.92
N TYR A 110 12.19 -4.96 19.73
CA TYR A 110 12.92 -4.45 18.57
C TYR A 110 12.36 -4.97 17.24
N ILE A 111 11.87 -6.22 17.17
CA ILE A 111 11.29 -6.80 15.95
C ILE A 111 9.98 -6.08 15.61
N PHE A 112 9.14 -5.81 16.63
CA PHE A 112 7.93 -5.02 16.47
C PHE A 112 8.21 -3.61 15.97
N TYR A 113 9.17 -2.92 16.57
CA TYR A 113 9.58 -1.58 16.14
C TYR A 113 10.07 -1.59 14.68
N MET A 114 10.92 -2.56 14.31
CA MET A 114 11.44 -2.64 12.95
C MET A 114 10.35 -2.97 11.92
N SER A 115 9.48 -3.95 12.21
CA SER A 115 8.35 -4.31 11.34
C SER A 115 7.41 -3.13 11.13
N SER A 116 7.01 -2.47 12.22
CA SER A 116 6.16 -1.28 12.18
C SER A 116 6.83 -0.10 11.46
N ALA A 117 8.11 0.19 11.73
CA ALA A 117 8.83 1.28 11.07
C ALA A 117 8.91 1.06 9.55
N PHE A 118 9.20 -0.16 9.10
CA PHE A 118 9.19 -0.48 7.68
C PHE A 118 7.78 -0.37 7.07
N GLY A 119 6.74 -0.77 7.80
CA GLY A 119 5.34 -0.54 7.40
C GLY A 119 5.00 0.95 7.25
N VAL A 120 5.41 1.80 8.20
CA VAL A 120 5.19 3.25 8.11
C VAL A 120 5.90 3.84 6.90
N ILE A 121 7.17 3.50 6.69
CA ILE A 121 7.95 3.98 5.54
C ILE A 121 7.31 3.51 4.23
N ALA A 122 6.91 2.23 4.14
CA ALA A 122 6.22 1.69 2.97
C ALA A 122 4.89 2.41 2.71
N GLY A 123 4.10 2.70 3.74
CA GLY A 123 2.87 3.48 3.63
C GLY A 123 3.13 4.89 3.07
N VAL A 124 4.18 5.58 3.54
CA VAL A 124 4.57 6.89 2.99
C VAL A 124 4.99 6.77 1.52
N LEU A 125 5.78 5.76 1.17
CA LEU A 125 6.21 5.54 -0.22
C LEU A 125 5.02 5.24 -1.15
N HIS A 126 4.03 4.48 -0.69
CA HIS A 126 2.78 4.27 -1.41
C HIS A 126 2.05 5.59 -1.69
N LEU A 127 1.90 6.46 -0.68
CA LEU A 127 1.27 7.78 -0.88
C LEU A 127 2.07 8.66 -1.84
N LEU A 128 3.40 8.69 -1.71
CA LEU A 128 4.27 9.41 -2.65
C LEU A 128 4.11 8.88 -4.07
N ASN A 129 4.04 7.55 -4.23
CA ASN A 129 3.82 6.91 -5.52
C ASN A 129 2.44 7.27 -6.11
N ALA A 130 1.40 7.31 -5.28
CA ALA A 130 0.07 7.77 -5.68
C ALA A 130 0.08 9.24 -6.13
N CYS A 131 0.77 10.12 -5.39
CA CYS A 131 0.92 11.53 -5.76
C CYS A 131 1.66 11.69 -7.10
N VAL A 132 2.76 10.97 -7.27
CA VAL A 132 3.55 10.95 -8.50
C VAL A 132 2.68 10.45 -9.67
N CYS A 133 1.98 9.33 -9.52
CA CYS A 133 1.06 8.86 -10.57
C CYS A 133 -0.05 9.87 -10.88
N ASN A 134 -0.64 10.52 -9.87
CA ASN A 134 -1.69 11.52 -10.05
C ASN A 134 -1.23 12.76 -10.83
N VAL A 135 0.02 13.19 -10.64
CA VAL A 135 0.58 14.35 -11.38
C VAL A 135 0.84 14.02 -12.84
N TYR A 136 1.28 12.79 -13.14
CA TYR A 136 1.74 12.40 -14.47
C TYR A 136 0.72 11.58 -15.27
N ILE A 137 -0.46 11.27 -14.72
CA ILE A 137 -1.49 10.52 -15.44
C ILE A 137 -2.01 11.34 -16.65
N PRO A 138 -2.08 10.74 -17.85
CA PRO A 138 -2.57 11.42 -19.05
C PRO A 138 -3.97 12.00 -18.86
N SER A 139 -4.23 13.21 -19.35
CA SER A 139 -5.53 13.91 -19.20
C SER A 139 -6.74 13.11 -19.71
N GLY A 140 -6.54 12.20 -20.67
CA GLY A 140 -7.61 11.31 -21.16
C GLY A 140 -8.05 10.26 -20.15
N GLU A 141 -7.12 9.75 -19.32
CA GLU A 141 -7.39 8.68 -18.35
C GLU A 141 -8.02 9.21 -17.05
N TRP A 142 -7.87 10.51 -16.77
CA TRP A 142 -8.58 11.19 -15.68
C TRP A 142 -10.10 11.01 -15.74
N SER A 143 -10.65 10.83 -16.94
CA SER A 143 -12.09 10.64 -17.13
C SER A 143 -12.64 9.38 -16.46
N TYR A 144 -11.82 8.33 -16.29
CA TYR A 144 -12.20 7.10 -15.59
C TYR A 144 -12.30 7.29 -14.07
N MET A 145 -11.58 8.25 -13.49
CA MET A 145 -11.60 8.52 -12.04
C MET A 145 -12.63 9.58 -11.65
N LYS A 146 -12.80 10.62 -12.48
CA LYS A 146 -13.72 11.72 -12.21
C LYS A 146 -14.64 11.92 -13.42
N PRO A 147 -15.69 11.09 -13.59
CA PRO A 147 -16.64 11.31 -14.67
C PRO A 147 -17.21 12.71 -14.55
N SER A 148 -17.03 13.52 -15.61
CA SER A 148 -17.46 14.92 -15.59
C SER A 148 -18.97 14.99 -15.29
N LYS A 149 -19.44 16.07 -14.65
CA LYS A 149 -20.89 16.26 -14.42
C LYS A 149 -21.69 16.10 -15.73
N ARG A 150 -21.10 16.44 -16.89
CA ARG A 150 -21.72 16.24 -18.21
C ARG A 150 -21.76 14.76 -18.62
N ALA A 151 -20.68 14.00 -18.42
CA ALA A 151 -20.65 12.56 -18.68
C ALA A 151 -21.68 11.82 -17.82
N ARG A 152 -21.71 12.11 -16.51
CA ARG A 152 -22.70 11.57 -15.58
C ARG A 152 -24.14 11.93 -15.98
N LYS A 153 -24.37 13.18 -16.41
CA LYS A 153 -25.69 13.59 -16.97
C LYS A 153 -26.04 12.86 -18.26
N LYS A 154 -25.06 12.59 -19.15
CA LYS A 154 -25.27 11.87 -20.41
C LYS A 154 -25.60 10.39 -20.17
N GLU A 155 -24.96 9.75 -19.20
CA GLU A 155 -25.30 8.38 -18.76
C GLU A 155 -26.67 8.31 -18.09
N LEU A 156 -26.99 9.24 -17.19
CA LEU A 156 -28.33 9.32 -16.57
C LEU A 156 -29.44 9.54 -17.60
N LYS A 157 -29.16 10.26 -18.69
CA LYS A 157 -30.11 10.46 -19.79
C LYS A 157 -30.27 9.24 -20.71
N ASN A 158 -29.37 8.25 -20.64
CA ASN A 158 -29.37 7.12 -21.56
C ASN A 158 -29.36 5.77 -20.81
N PRO A 159 -30.43 5.43 -20.06
CA PRO A 159 -30.50 4.18 -19.30
C PRO A 159 -30.50 2.91 -20.17
N ARG A 160 -30.74 3.01 -21.49
CA ARG A 160 -30.79 1.88 -22.44
C ARG A 160 -29.46 1.15 -22.69
N ARG A 161 -28.33 1.61 -22.12
CA ARG A 161 -27.03 0.91 -22.23
C ARG A 161 -26.70 0.02 -21.02
N ARG A 162 -27.65 -0.21 -20.10
CA ARG A 162 -27.44 -1.04 -18.89
C ARG A 162 -28.03 -2.46 -18.97
N SER A 163 -28.65 -2.86 -20.09
CA SER A 163 -28.99 -4.26 -20.38
C SER A 163 -27.89 -4.89 -21.22
#